data_AF-A0A959CN49-F1
#
_entry.id   AF-A0A959CN49-F1
#
_cell.length_a   1.000
_cell.length_b   1.000
_cell.length_c   1.000
_cell.angle_alpha   90.00
_cell.angle_beta   90.00
_cell.angle_gamma   90.00
#
_symmetry.space_group_name_H-M   'P 1'
#
loop_
_entity.id
_entity.type
_entity.pdbx_description
1 polymer ?
#
loop_
_entity_poly.entity_id
_entity_poly.type
_entity_poly.pdbx_seq_one_letter_code
_entity_poly.pdbx_strand_id
1 'polypeptide(L)' 'MRITFTIAFLTALLLAGHAQEAILLENPSFEGTPHHSLLPGGWFDCGHDGESPPDLHPTGEFDVTQRPLSGRS' A
#
# COMPACT_ATOMS: atom_id res chain seq x y z
N MET A 1 0.00 -16.86 -44.39
CA MET A 1 1.30 -16.50 -43.79
C MET A 1 1.24 -15.20 -42.99
N ARG A 2 0.76 -14.07 -43.54
CA ARG A 2 0.70 -12.80 -42.78
C ARG A 2 -0.18 -12.86 -41.52
N ILE A 3 -1.43 -13.34 -41.66
CA ILE A 3 -2.39 -13.46 -40.54
C ILE A 3 -1.90 -14.41 -39.43
N THR A 4 -1.29 -15.52 -39.84
CA THR A 4 -0.74 -16.52 -38.90
C THR A 4 0.38 -15.93 -38.05
N PHE A 5 1.24 -15.09 -38.65
CA PHE A 5 2.29 -14.36 -37.94
C PHE A 5 1.74 -13.32 -36.97
N THR A 6 0.70 -12.57 -37.35
CA THR A 6 0.09 -11.58 -36.45
C THR A 6 -0.56 -12.24 -35.24
N ILE A 7 -1.22 -13.39 -35.43
CA ILE A 7 -1.82 -14.15 -34.32
C ILE A 7 -0.73 -14.68 -33.39
N ALA A 8 0.36 -15.24 -33.93
CA ALA A 8 1.49 -15.73 -33.13
C ALA A 8 2.18 -14.60 -32.35
N PHE A 9 2.30 -13.41 -32.95
CA PHE A 9 2.90 -12.25 -32.30
C PHE A 9 2.02 -11.68 -31.18
N LEU A 10 0.71 -11.56 -31.40
CA LEU A 10 -0.23 -11.07 -30.38
C LEU A 10 -0.37 -12.05 -29.21
N THR A 11 -0.37 -13.36 -29.48
CA THR A 11 -0.38 -14.37 -28.41
C THR A 11 0.90 -14.33 -27.58
N ALA A 12 2.08 -14.17 -28.20
CA ALA A 12 3.34 -14.00 -27.48
C ALA A 12 3.35 -12.73 -26.59
N LEU A 13 2.77 -11.63 -27.07
CA LEU A 13 2.63 -10.39 -26.28
C LEU A 13 1.71 -10.56 -25.06
N LEU A 14 0.59 -11.29 -25.20
CA LEU A 14 -0.33 -11.55 -24.09
C LEU A 14 0.31 -12.45 -23.03
N LEU A 15 1.10 -13.45 -23.43
CA LEU A 15 1.82 -14.35 -22.53
C LEU A 15 2.96 -13.64 -21.76
N ALA A 16 3.56 -12.61 -22.34
CA ALA A 16 4.63 -11.82 -21.69
C ALA A 16 4.13 -10.84 -20.62
N GLY A 17 2.81 -10.57 -20.55
CA GLY A 17 2.22 -9.56 -19.66
C GLY A 17 2.03 -9.99 -18.19
N HIS A 18 2.36 -11.24 -17.83
CA HIS A 18 2.06 -11.82 -16.51
C HIS A 18 3.29 -11.94 -15.58
N ALA A 19 4.26 -11.03 -15.68
CA ALA A 19 5.48 -11.08 -14.88
C ALA A 19 5.37 -10.40 -13.49
N GLN A 20 4.23 -9.76 -13.17
CA GLN A 20 4.07 -9.04 -11.91
C GLN A 20 3.45 -9.97 -10.85
N GLU A 21 4.27 -10.37 -9.88
CA GLU A 21 3.81 -11.02 -8.66
C GLU A 21 3.37 -9.96 -7.64
N ALA A 22 2.29 -10.24 -6.91
CA ALA A 22 1.83 -9.35 -5.85
C ALA A 22 2.78 -9.47 -4.65
N ILE A 23 3.34 -8.34 -4.19
CA ILE A 23 4.09 -8.30 -2.94
C ILE A 23 3.07 -8.30 -1.80
N LEU A 24 3.10 -9.35 -0.98
CA LEU A 24 2.25 -9.44 0.20
C LEU A 24 2.88 -8.62 1.33
N LEU A 25 2.15 -7.59 1.78
CA LEU A 25 2.53 -6.76 2.91
C LEU A 25 1.65 -7.11 4.10
N GLU A 26 2.21 -7.03 5.30
CA GLU A 26 1.44 -7.07 6.53
C GLU A 26 0.80 -5.69 6.76
N ASN A 27 -0.52 -5.65 6.95
CA ASN A 27 -1.29 -4.42 7.18
C ASN A 27 -0.98 -3.26 6.20
N PRO A 28 -1.12 -3.46 4.87
CA PRO A 28 -0.80 -2.43 3.87
C PRO A 28 -1.70 -1.19 3.95
N SER A 29 -2.86 -1.30 4.61
CA SER A 29 -3.84 -0.23 4.78
C SER A 29 -3.66 0.56 6.09
N PHE A 30 -2.68 0.21 6.92
CA PHE A 30 -2.42 0.86 8.22
C PHE A 30 -3.62 0.80 9.19
N GLU A 31 -4.49 -0.20 9.03
CA GLU A 31 -5.68 -0.34 9.88
C GLU A 31 -5.26 -0.71 11.29
N GLY A 32 -5.93 -0.14 12.28
CA GLY A 32 -5.56 -0.30 13.68
C GLY A 32 -6.26 0.68 14.61
N THR A 33 -5.84 0.73 15.86
CA THR A 33 -6.30 1.74 16.82
C THR A 33 -5.56 3.05 16.56
N PRO A 34 -6.27 4.16 16.27
CA PRO A 34 -5.65 5.47 16.20
C PRO A 34 -5.03 5.80 17.56
N HIS A 35 -3.74 6.11 17.59
CA HIS A 35 -3.04 6.56 18.79
C HIS A 35 -1.80 7.39 18.42
N HIS A 36 -1.46 8.36 19.27
CA HIS A 36 -0.24 9.13 19.10
C HIS A 36 0.96 8.19 19.37
N SER A 37 2.04 8.33 18.60
CA SER A 37 3.27 7.57 18.84
C SER A 37 3.09 6.03 18.93
N LEU A 38 2.08 5.46 18.26
CA LEU A 38 1.83 4.02 18.19
C LEU A 38 1.89 3.56 16.73
N LEU A 39 2.74 2.58 16.47
CA LEU A 39 2.85 2.00 15.14
C LEU A 39 1.68 1.06 14.82
N PRO A 40 1.21 1.02 13.55
CA PRO A 40 0.29 -0.02 13.12
C PRO A 40 1.00 -1.37 13.16
N GLY A 41 0.24 -2.43 13.46
CA GLY A 41 0.78 -3.80 13.43
C GLY A 41 1.40 -4.10 12.05
N GLY A 42 2.55 -4.78 12.04
CA GLY A 42 3.30 -5.10 10.82
C GLY A 42 4.30 -4.03 10.36
N TRP A 43 4.37 -2.88 11.03
CA TRP A 43 5.26 -1.77 10.66
C TRP A 43 6.33 -1.50 11.71
N PHE A 44 7.50 -1.02 11.25
CA PHE A 44 8.62 -0.60 12.08
C PHE A 44 8.90 0.89 11.85
N ASP A 45 9.25 1.60 12.92
CA ASP A 45 9.71 2.98 12.82
C ASP A 45 11.16 3.01 12.35
N CYS A 46 11.41 3.73 11.26
CA CYS A 46 12.74 3.94 10.67
C CYS A 46 13.21 5.40 10.84
N GLY A 47 12.61 6.17 11.75
CA GLY A 47 12.93 7.56 12.08
C GLY A 47 14.27 7.74 12.82
N HIS A 48 14.60 8.99 13.17
CA HIS A 48 15.83 9.30 13.91
C HIS A 48 15.66 9.16 15.42
N ASP A 49 16.77 8.81 16.10
CA ASP A 49 16.83 8.81 17.55
C ASP A 49 16.49 10.21 18.11
N GLY A 50 15.54 10.24 19.05
CA GLY A 50 15.07 11.47 19.69
C GLY A 50 13.80 12.08 19.08
N GLU A 51 13.29 11.53 17.98
CA GLU A 51 11.96 11.85 17.46
C GLU A 51 10.87 10.98 18.10
N SER A 52 9.63 11.48 18.14
CA SER A 52 8.48 10.65 18.49
C SER A 52 8.14 9.70 17.35
N PRO A 53 7.67 8.47 17.63
CA PRO A 53 7.14 7.60 16.60
C PRO A 53 6.01 8.26 15.80
N PRO A 54 5.75 7.84 14.55
CA PRO A 54 4.73 8.44 13.71
C PRO A 54 3.34 8.31 14.34
N ASP A 55 2.51 9.34 14.13
CA ASP A 55 1.16 9.41 14.69
C ASP A 55 0.12 8.75 13.78
N LEU A 56 -0.74 7.92 14.37
CA LEU A 56 -1.93 7.39 13.71
C LEU A 56 -3.16 8.19 14.13
N HIS A 57 -3.51 9.20 13.34
CA HIS A 57 -4.71 10.00 13.54
C HIS A 57 -6.01 9.29 13.12
N PRO A 58 -7.18 9.73 13.65
CA PRO A 58 -7.40 10.79 14.63
C PRO A 58 -7.46 10.28 16.08
N THR A 59 -6.80 10.99 16.99
CA THR A 59 -6.80 10.70 18.43
C THR A 59 -7.27 11.88 19.27
N GLY A 60 -7.27 13.09 18.70
CA GLY A 60 -7.52 14.35 19.40
C GLY A 60 -6.29 14.96 20.09
N GLU A 61 -5.13 14.29 20.11
CA GLU A 61 -3.88 14.80 20.72
C GLU A 61 -3.45 16.16 20.15
N PHE A 62 -3.66 16.34 18.86
CA PHE A 62 -3.26 17.53 18.10
C PHE A 62 -4.45 18.28 17.51
N ASP A 63 -5.62 18.21 18.18
CA ASP A 63 -6.90 18.75 17.70
C ASP A 63 -7.37 18.19 16.33
N VAL A 64 -6.71 17.13 15.83
CA VAL A 64 -7.12 16.39 14.64
C VAL A 64 -8.18 15.36 15.02
N THR A 65 -9.43 15.70 14.72
CA THR A 65 -10.62 14.89 15.07
C THR A 65 -11.33 14.33 13.84
N GLN A 66 -10.92 14.71 12.64
CA GLN A 66 -11.53 14.27 11.40
C GLN A 66 -11.31 12.76 11.19
N ARG A 67 -12.41 12.03 10.98
CA ARG A 67 -12.36 10.59 10.68
C ARG A 67 -11.74 10.33 9.31
N PRO A 68 -10.93 9.26 9.17
CA PRO A 68 -10.39 8.87 7.87
C PRO A 68 -11.53 8.46 6.95
N LEU A 69 -11.42 8.82 5.67
CA LEU A 69 -12.34 8.40 4.62
C LEU A 69 -11.74 7.22 3.88
N SER A 70 -12.55 6.20 3.61
CA SER A 70 -12.13 5.11 2.73
C SER A 70 -11.87 5.67 1.33
N GLY A 71 -10.63 5.54 0.86
CA GLY A 71 -10.25 5.88 -0.51
C GLY A 71 -10.87 4.89 -1.48
N ARG A 72 -12.13 5.10 -1.85
CA ARG A 72 -12.74 4.42 -3.00
C ARG A 72 -12.31 5.16 -4.26
N SER A 73 -11.44 4.52 -5.05
CA SER A 73 -11.17 4.87 -6.45
C SER A 73 -12.35 4.52 -7.34
#